data_AF-A0A9D5VIQ7-F1
#
_entry.id   AF-A0A9D5VIQ7-F1
#
_cell.length_a   1.000
_cell.length_b   1.000
_cell.length_c   1.000
_cell.angle_alpha   90.00
_cell.angle_beta   90.00
_cell.angle_gamma   90.00
#
_symmetry.space_group_name_H-M   'P 1'
#
loop_
_entity.id
_entity.type
_entity.pdbx_description
1 polymer ?
#
loop_
_entity_poly.entity_id
_entity_poly.type
_entity_poly.pdbx_seq_one_letter_code
_entity_poly.pdbx_strand_id
1 'polypeptide(L)'
;MNRKEFEKYFISFVPELYSFAFAIIPDDLQAEQVVIDACMVATVQEKSLINNILLMKNNDDYSRKERMQKLRVRLYKYVYKVASKRFYQLEDGIKKTLGEDLSGKTRVLRLTTEERAILHLHKERILPIDNLATILDLDEESFCLKLNLARNKLLKFMEQENPKLASEQLV
;
A
#
# COMPACT_ATOMS: atom_id res chain seq x y z
N MET A 1 -26.52 5.98 -2.70
CA MET A 1 -25.89 5.47 -1.47
C MET A 1 -26.13 6.48 -0.36
N ASN A 2 -26.67 6.08 0.78
CA ASN A 2 -26.81 6.99 1.91
C ASN A 2 -25.49 7.11 2.70
N ARG A 3 -25.38 8.14 3.55
CA ARG A 3 -24.17 8.38 4.35
C ARG A 3 -23.72 7.16 5.18
N LYS A 4 -24.68 6.40 5.75
CA LYS A 4 -24.38 5.21 6.57
C LYS A 4 -23.78 4.08 5.74
N GLU A 5 -24.23 3.90 4.50
CA GLU A 5 -23.65 2.93 3.57
C GLU A 5 -22.22 3.31 3.16
N PHE A 6 -21.97 4.60 2.92
CA PHE A 6 -20.62 5.10 2.65
C PHE A 6 -19.69 4.86 3.84
N GLU A 7 -20.15 5.18 5.06
CA GLU A 7 -19.40 4.93 6.29
C GLU A 7 -19.09 3.44 6.48
N LYS A 8 -20.06 2.55 6.23
CA LYS A 8 -19.84 1.10 6.28
C LYS A 8 -18.82 0.62 5.27
N TYR A 9 -18.92 1.09 4.03
CA TYR A 9 -17.93 0.78 2.99
C TYR A 9 -16.54 1.22 3.43
N PHE A 10 -16.42 2.44 3.94
CA PHE A 10 -15.14 2.98 4.37
C PHE A 10 -14.54 2.18 5.53
N ILE A 11 -15.34 1.89 6.56
CA ILE A 11 -14.93 1.07 7.71
C ILE A 11 -14.45 -0.31 7.25
N SER A 12 -15.13 -0.93 6.29
CA SER A 12 -14.72 -2.25 5.75
C SER A 12 -13.37 -2.22 5.04
N PHE A 13 -12.94 -1.03 4.57
CA PHE A 13 -11.70 -0.84 3.82
C PHE A 13 -10.50 -0.43 4.69
N VAL A 14 -10.75 0.04 5.93
CA VAL A 14 -9.70 0.44 6.88
C VAL A 14 -8.67 -0.68 7.13
N PRO A 15 -9.06 -1.95 7.36
CA PRO A 15 -8.07 -3.02 7.58
C PRO A 15 -7.10 -3.21 6.41
N GLU A 16 -7.58 -3.02 5.18
CA GLU A 16 -6.73 -3.12 3.98
C GLU A 16 -5.75 -1.95 3.89
N LEU A 17 -6.21 -0.73 4.20
CA LEU A 17 -5.35 0.45 4.26
C LEU A 17 -4.30 0.33 5.35
N TYR A 18 -4.68 -0.22 6.52
CA TYR A 18 -3.76 -0.50 7.62
C TYR A 18 -2.71 -1.52 7.23
N SER A 19 -3.11 -2.66 6.65
CA SER A 19 -2.20 -3.70 6.18
C SER A 19 -1.17 -3.15 5.19
N PHE A 20 -1.61 -2.27 4.28
CA PHE A 20 -0.72 -1.61 3.34
C PHE A 20 0.23 -0.59 4.00
N ALA A 21 -0.28 0.24 4.92
CA ALA A 21 0.54 1.17 5.69
C ALA A 21 1.60 0.42 6.51
N PHE A 22 1.22 -0.67 7.17
CA PHE A 22 2.11 -1.52 7.96
C PHE A 22 3.18 -2.20 7.12
N ALA A 23 2.84 -2.61 5.89
CA ALA A 23 3.84 -3.15 4.96
C ALA A 23 4.91 -2.11 4.57
N ILE A 24 4.59 -0.81 4.61
CA ILE A 24 5.55 0.27 4.34
C ILE A 24 6.28 0.69 5.62
N ILE A 25 5.58 0.81 6.75
CA ILE A 25 6.12 1.19 8.05
C ILE A 25 5.68 0.12 9.06
N PRO A 26 6.57 -0.83 9.43
CA PRO A 26 6.25 -1.97 10.30
C PRO A 26 6.18 -1.57 11.79
N ASP A 27 5.47 -0.50 12.08
CA ASP A 27 5.20 -0.02 13.44
C ASP A 27 3.71 0.25 13.52
N ASP A 28 3.02 -0.42 14.45
CA ASP A 28 1.57 -0.41 14.54
C ASP A 28 1.02 1.01 14.74
N LEU A 29 1.63 1.77 15.65
CA LEU A 29 1.20 3.14 15.96
C LEU A 29 1.42 4.08 14.77
N GLN A 30 2.57 3.96 14.09
CA GLN A 30 2.85 4.77 12.91
C GLN A 30 1.95 4.39 11.73
N ALA A 31 1.68 3.10 11.53
CA ALA A 31 0.80 2.62 10.47
C ALA A 31 -0.64 3.10 10.67
N GLU A 32 -1.15 3.03 11.91
CA GLU A 32 -2.47 3.57 12.25
C GLU A 32 -2.55 5.07 11.96
N GLN A 33 -1.56 5.85 12.43
CA GLN A 33 -1.55 7.29 12.22
C GLN A 33 -1.45 7.65 10.73
N VAL A 34 -0.70 6.89 9.93
CA VAL A 34 -0.63 7.07 8.48
C VAL A 34 -2.00 6.90 7.82
N VAL A 35 -2.78 5.90 8.23
CA VAL A 35 -4.13 5.70 7.71
C VAL A 35 -5.01 6.88 8.10
N ILE A 36 -4.98 7.31 9.35
CA ILE A 36 -5.75 8.47 9.84
C ILE A 36 -5.41 9.73 9.01
N ASP A 37 -4.13 10.05 8.88
CA ASP A 37 -3.65 11.22 8.15
C ASP A 37 -4.06 11.15 6.67
N ALA A 38 -3.95 9.98 6.04
CA ALA A 38 -4.37 9.77 4.66
C ALA A 38 -5.89 9.96 4.47
N CYS A 39 -6.70 9.49 5.43
CA CYS A 39 -8.15 9.68 5.41
C CYS A 39 -8.53 11.15 5.56
N MET A 40 -7.83 11.90 6.42
CA MET A 40 -8.02 13.36 6.56
C MET A 40 -7.69 14.08 5.26
N VAL A 41 -6.54 13.75 4.64
CA VAL A 41 -6.15 14.32 3.33
C VAL A 41 -7.21 14.01 2.27
N ALA A 42 -7.67 12.76 2.18
CA ALA A 42 -8.70 12.37 1.22
C ALA A 42 -10.02 13.13 1.43
N THR A 43 -10.44 13.36 2.67
CA THR A 43 -11.67 14.11 2.99
C THR A 43 -11.61 15.54 2.48
N VAL A 44 -10.42 16.17 2.52
CA VAL A 44 -10.21 17.54 2.04
C VAL A 44 -10.07 17.57 0.51
N GLN A 45 -9.19 16.73 -0.05
CA GLN A 45 -8.82 16.76 -1.46
C GLN A 45 -9.90 16.14 -2.37
N GLU A 46 -10.59 15.11 -1.91
CA GLU A 46 -11.58 14.36 -2.70
C GLU A 46 -13.03 14.76 -2.39
N LYS A 47 -13.24 15.92 -1.74
CA LYS A 47 -14.57 16.40 -1.33
C LYS A 47 -15.61 16.34 -2.46
N SER A 48 -15.22 16.73 -3.67
CA SER A 48 -16.11 16.68 -4.85
C SER A 48 -16.49 15.24 -5.21
N LEU A 49 -15.50 14.33 -5.24
CA LEU A 49 -15.74 12.92 -5.55
C LEU A 49 -16.65 12.27 -4.50
N ILE A 50 -16.40 12.52 -3.22
CA ILE A 50 -17.21 12.02 -2.10
C ILE A 50 -18.64 12.55 -2.19
N ASN A 51 -18.83 13.85 -2.43
CA ASN A 51 -20.16 14.43 -2.60
C ASN A 51 -20.91 13.82 -3.78
N ASN A 52 -20.23 13.61 -4.91
CA ASN A 52 -20.83 12.97 -6.07
C ASN A 52 -21.29 11.54 -5.76
N ILE A 53 -20.48 10.79 -5.03
CA ILE A 53 -20.83 9.42 -4.57
C ILE A 53 -22.07 9.44 -3.66
N LEU A 54 -22.17 10.41 -2.75
CA LEU A 54 -23.28 10.54 -1.80
C LEU A 54 -24.59 11.03 -2.46
N LEU A 55 -24.50 11.89 -3.48
CA LEU A 55 -25.65 12.46 -4.17
C LEU A 55 -26.23 11.54 -5.27
N MET A 56 -25.53 10.45 -5.61
CA MET A 56 -25.98 9.51 -6.62
C MET A 56 -27.25 8.76 -6.21
N LYS A 57 -28.29 8.89 -7.05
CA LYS A 57 -29.51 8.07 -6.98
C LYS A 57 -29.20 6.60 -7.28
N ASN A 58 -30.04 5.72 -6.74
CA ASN A 58 -29.78 4.27 -6.72
C ASN A 58 -29.74 3.60 -8.12
N ASN A 59 -30.18 4.27 -9.18
CA ASN A 59 -30.34 3.65 -10.51
C ASN A 59 -29.08 3.62 -11.39
N ASP A 60 -27.96 4.20 -10.95
CA ASP A 60 -26.70 4.19 -11.72
C ASP A 60 -25.58 3.48 -10.93
N ASP A 61 -25.66 2.15 -10.91
CA ASP A 61 -24.75 1.30 -10.16
C ASP A 61 -23.36 1.17 -10.79
N TYR A 62 -23.27 1.26 -12.12
CA TYR A 62 -22.00 1.15 -12.84
C TYR A 62 -21.09 2.34 -12.53
N SER A 63 -21.59 3.56 -12.72
CA SER A 63 -20.80 4.77 -12.46
C SER A 63 -20.49 4.94 -10.97
N ARG A 64 -21.35 4.40 -10.08
CA ARG A 64 -21.07 4.32 -8.64
C ARG A 64 -19.86 3.43 -8.36
N LYS A 65 -19.85 2.19 -8.87
CA LYS A 65 -18.71 1.27 -8.69
C LYS A 65 -17.41 1.87 -9.20
N GLU A 66 -17.45 2.51 -10.36
CA GLU A 66 -16.28 3.19 -10.93
C GLU A 66 -15.77 4.34 -10.04
N ARG A 67 -16.66 5.18 -9.49
CA ARG A 67 -16.27 6.27 -8.58
C ARG A 67 -15.74 5.76 -7.25
N MET A 68 -16.33 4.68 -6.70
CA MET A 68 -15.82 4.02 -5.50
C MET A 68 -14.42 3.45 -5.73
N GLN A 69 -14.20 2.82 -6.90
CA GLN A 69 -12.89 2.34 -7.30
C GLN A 69 -11.87 3.49 -7.43
N LYS A 70 -12.26 4.60 -8.04
CA LYS A 70 -11.42 5.81 -8.11
C LYS A 70 -11.05 6.32 -6.71
N LEU A 71 -12.03 6.40 -5.80
CA LEU A 71 -11.77 6.81 -4.42
C LEU A 71 -10.81 5.84 -3.71
N ARG A 72 -10.98 4.52 -3.92
CA ARG A 72 -10.10 3.48 -3.38
C ARG A 72 -8.63 3.67 -3.81
N VAL A 73 -8.41 3.89 -5.10
CA VAL A 73 -7.08 4.18 -5.66
C VAL A 73 -6.48 5.45 -5.04
N ARG A 74 -7.28 6.50 -4.88
CA ARG A 74 -6.83 7.76 -4.24
C ARG A 74 -6.47 7.56 -2.77
N LEU A 75 -7.22 6.77 -2.03
CA LEU A 75 -6.92 6.46 -0.62
C LEU A 75 -5.59 5.71 -0.48
N TYR A 76 -5.37 4.65 -1.27
CA TYR A 76 -4.08 3.96 -1.29
C TYR A 76 -2.93 4.91 -1.64
N LYS A 77 -3.14 5.80 -2.62
CA LYS A 77 -2.15 6.82 -3.01
C LYS A 77 -1.83 7.77 -1.86
N TYR A 78 -2.83 8.23 -1.11
CA TYR A 78 -2.59 9.09 0.06
C TYR A 78 -1.86 8.34 1.17
N VAL A 79 -2.24 7.08 1.45
CA VAL A 79 -1.51 6.22 2.41
C VAL A 79 -0.05 6.09 2.00
N TYR A 80 0.24 5.76 0.73
CA TYR A 80 1.60 5.65 0.23
C TYR A 80 2.39 6.96 0.38
N LYS A 81 1.80 8.10 0.03
CA LYS A 81 2.46 9.42 0.12
C LYS A 81 2.76 9.82 1.56
N VAL A 82 1.82 9.60 2.46
CA VAL A 82 2.03 9.89 3.90
C VAL A 82 3.07 8.93 4.47
N ALA A 83 2.93 7.62 4.22
CA ALA A 83 3.88 6.61 4.68
C ALA A 83 5.30 6.88 4.18
N SER A 84 5.47 7.19 2.91
CA SER A 84 6.81 7.43 2.33
C SER A 84 7.50 8.63 2.96
N LYS A 85 6.77 9.72 3.20
CA LYS A 85 7.31 10.91 3.91
C LYS A 85 7.67 10.59 5.35
N ARG A 86 6.81 9.83 6.04
CA ARG A 86 6.99 9.49 7.45
C ARG A 86 8.12 8.50 7.66
N PHE A 87 8.25 7.50 6.79
CA PHE A 87 9.36 6.54 6.85
C PHE A 87 10.72 7.24 6.76
N TYR A 88 10.87 8.25 5.90
CA TYR A 88 12.11 9.03 5.82
C TYR A 88 12.49 9.70 7.14
N GLN A 89 11.50 10.14 7.93
CA GLN A 89 11.72 10.76 9.24
C GLN A 89 12.09 9.73 10.32
N LEU A 90 11.66 8.48 10.15
CA LEU A 90 11.81 7.40 11.11
C LEU A 90 12.94 6.43 10.75
N GLU A 91 13.54 6.58 9.57
CA GLU A 91 14.42 5.58 8.96
C GLU A 91 15.57 5.20 9.89
N ASP A 92 16.19 6.17 10.56
CA ASP A 92 17.31 5.93 11.48
C ASP A 92 16.87 5.18 12.74
N GLY A 93 15.70 5.50 13.28
CA GLY A 93 15.14 4.81 14.44
C GLY A 93 14.79 3.37 14.09
N ILE A 94 14.10 3.18 12.96
CA ILE A 94 13.73 1.87 12.44
C ILE A 94 14.99 1.04 12.16
N LYS A 95 16.00 1.57 11.48
CA LYS A 95 17.25 0.83 11.21
C LYS A 95 18.00 0.44 12.48
N LYS A 96 18.02 1.29 13.51
CA LYS A 96 18.64 0.98 14.80
C LYS A 96 17.92 -0.18 15.49
N THR A 97 16.59 -0.13 15.56
CA THR A 97 15.78 -1.20 16.17
C THR A 97 15.88 -2.51 15.39
N LEU A 98 15.95 -2.46 14.06
CA LEU A 98 16.03 -3.65 13.21
C LEU A 98 17.45 -4.20 13.05
N GLY A 99 18.49 -3.42 13.39
CA GLY A 99 19.88 -3.85 13.37
C GLY A 99 20.21 -4.92 14.41
N GLU A 100 19.35 -5.09 15.42
CA GLU A 100 19.53 -6.05 16.51
C GLU A 100 18.72 -7.36 16.33
N ASP A 101 17.66 -7.36 15.50
CA ASP A 101 16.79 -8.53 15.30
C ASP A 101 16.72 -8.95 13.81
N LEU A 102 17.67 -9.80 13.42
CA LEU A 102 17.82 -10.40 12.08
C LEU A 102 16.97 -11.66 11.88
N SER A 103 15.83 -11.79 12.58
CA SER A 103 14.90 -12.89 12.30
C SER A 103 14.17 -12.65 10.96
N GLY A 104 13.87 -13.70 10.17
CA GLY A 104 13.47 -13.59 8.75
C GLY A 104 12.30 -12.64 8.36
N LYS A 105 11.56 -12.06 9.32
CA LYS A 105 10.56 -11.00 9.10
C LYS A 105 11.20 -9.62 8.77
N THR A 106 12.47 -9.37 9.11
CA THR A 106 13.17 -8.10 8.81
C THR A 106 13.63 -7.96 7.35
N ARG A 107 13.56 -9.02 6.54
CA ARG A 107 14.07 -9.03 5.15
C ARG A 107 13.41 -8.00 4.25
N VAL A 108 12.09 -7.88 4.38
CA VAL A 108 11.27 -6.93 3.61
C VAL A 108 11.65 -5.49 3.97
N LEU A 109 12.18 -5.26 5.18
CA LEU A 109 12.55 -3.93 5.67
C LEU A 109 13.87 -3.41 5.09
N ARG A 110 14.68 -4.30 4.50
CA ARG A 110 15.85 -3.91 3.67
C ARG A 110 15.45 -3.36 2.30
N LEU A 111 14.20 -3.55 1.89
CA LEU A 111 13.66 -2.94 0.69
C LEU A 111 13.27 -1.48 0.97
N THR A 112 13.32 -0.66 -0.07
CA THR A 112 12.83 0.72 -0.04
C THR A 112 11.31 0.74 0.19
N THR A 113 10.78 1.88 0.62
CA THR A 113 9.33 2.06 0.81
C THR A 113 8.53 1.75 -0.45
N GLU A 114 9.04 2.16 -1.62
CA GLU A 114 8.43 1.89 -2.91
C GLU A 114 8.45 0.40 -3.26
N GLU A 115 9.59 -0.28 -3.10
CA GLU A 115 9.70 -1.73 -3.34
C GLU A 115 8.73 -2.52 -2.43
N ARG A 116 8.63 -2.15 -1.14
CA ARG A 116 7.67 -2.77 -0.20
C ARG A 116 6.23 -2.53 -0.65
N ALA A 117 5.91 -1.30 -1.05
CA ALA A 117 4.58 -0.95 -1.52
C ALA A 117 4.19 -1.74 -2.78
N ILE A 118 5.08 -1.83 -3.77
CA ILE A 118 4.88 -2.59 -5.01
C ILE A 118 4.62 -4.06 -4.72
N LEU A 119 5.46 -4.69 -3.88
CA LEU A 119 5.30 -6.10 -3.53
C LEU A 119 3.98 -6.36 -2.81
N HIS A 120 3.61 -5.50 -1.86
CA HIS A 120 2.35 -5.63 -1.13
C HIS A 120 1.14 -5.47 -2.05
N LEU A 121 1.08 -4.37 -2.80
CA LEU A 121 -0.01 -4.06 -3.74
C LEU A 121 -0.22 -5.18 -4.77
N HIS A 122 0.88 -5.72 -5.31
CA HIS A 122 0.79 -6.82 -6.27
C HIS A 122 0.42 -8.16 -5.62
N LYS A 123 0.86 -8.42 -4.38
CA LYS A 123 0.52 -9.65 -3.65
C LYS A 123 -0.98 -9.73 -3.36
N GLU A 124 -1.57 -8.64 -2.89
CA GLU A 124 -2.99 -8.63 -2.50
C GLU A 124 -3.93 -8.69 -3.72
N ARG A 125 -3.44 -8.37 -4.93
CA ARG A 125 -4.19 -8.44 -6.21
C ARG A 125 -5.55 -7.75 -6.19
N ILE A 126 -5.65 -6.66 -5.42
CA ILE A 126 -6.92 -5.97 -5.16
C ILE A 126 -7.38 -5.15 -6.36
N LEU A 127 -6.45 -4.65 -7.17
CA LEU A 127 -6.70 -3.72 -8.28
C LEU A 127 -5.93 -4.18 -9.53
N PRO A 128 -6.38 -3.79 -10.74
CA PRO A 128 -5.59 -4.00 -11.96
C PRO A 128 -4.31 -3.16 -11.95
N ILE A 129 -3.32 -3.59 -12.76
CA ILE A 129 -1.93 -3.07 -12.71
C ILE A 129 -1.87 -1.56 -12.97
N ASP A 130 -2.68 -1.04 -13.88
CA ASP A 130 -2.84 0.39 -14.16
C ASP A 130 -3.12 1.23 -12.90
N ASN A 131 -4.01 0.71 -12.04
CA ASN A 131 -4.40 1.34 -10.80
C ASN A 131 -3.31 1.19 -9.73
N LEU A 132 -2.60 0.05 -9.71
CA LEU A 132 -1.44 -0.14 -8.82
C LEU A 132 -0.31 0.83 -9.16
N ALA A 133 -0.03 1.02 -10.46
CA ALA A 133 0.95 2.00 -10.94
C ALA A 133 0.54 3.43 -10.58
N THR A 134 -0.75 3.77 -10.74
CA THR A 134 -1.32 5.08 -10.37
C THR A 134 -1.14 5.43 -8.89
N ILE A 135 -1.19 4.45 -7.99
CA ILE A 135 -0.98 4.64 -6.54
C ILE A 135 0.43 5.19 -6.26
N LEU A 136 1.42 4.74 -7.04
CA LEU A 136 2.83 5.05 -6.85
C LEU A 136 3.35 6.17 -7.76
N ASP A 137 2.47 6.83 -8.52
CA ASP A 137 2.86 7.82 -9.54
C ASP A 137 3.80 7.22 -10.61
N LEU A 138 3.55 5.97 -11.02
CA LEU A 138 4.29 5.24 -12.06
C LEU A 138 3.39 4.93 -13.27
N ASP A 139 4.01 4.70 -14.43
CA ASP A 139 3.37 3.98 -15.54
C ASP A 139 3.44 2.45 -15.35
N GLU A 140 2.69 1.70 -16.15
CA GLU A 140 2.58 0.24 -16.03
C GLU A 140 3.91 -0.49 -16.27
N GLU A 141 4.72 -0.02 -17.22
CA GLU A 141 6.02 -0.62 -17.55
C GLU A 141 6.99 -0.43 -16.39
N SER A 142 7.08 0.80 -15.88
CA SER A 142 7.87 1.14 -14.69
C SER A 142 7.44 0.32 -13.46
N PHE A 143 6.14 0.14 -13.24
CA PHE A 143 5.63 -0.69 -12.15
C PHE A 143 6.09 -2.15 -12.29
N CYS A 144 5.96 -2.74 -13.48
CA CYS A 144 6.35 -4.12 -13.73
C CYS A 144 7.86 -4.34 -13.58
N LEU A 145 8.66 -3.40 -14.09
CA LEU A 145 10.12 -3.44 -13.95
C LEU A 145 10.53 -3.40 -12.47
N LYS A 146 10.01 -2.42 -11.72
CA LYS A 146 10.31 -2.27 -10.28
C LYS A 146 9.82 -3.47 -9.47
N LEU A 147 8.68 -4.06 -9.82
CA LEU A 147 8.19 -5.30 -9.19
C LEU A 147 9.19 -6.45 -9.36
N ASN A 148 9.70 -6.66 -10.57
CA ASN A 148 10.68 -7.71 -10.83
C ASN A 148 12.01 -7.45 -10.11
N LEU A 149 12.47 -6.19 -10.08
CA LEU A 149 13.66 -5.80 -9.33
C LEU A 149 13.49 -6.03 -7.83
N ALA A 150 12.35 -5.63 -7.25
CA ALA A 150 12.04 -5.84 -5.84
C ALA A 150 12.00 -7.33 -5.46
N ARG A 151 11.40 -8.18 -6.31
CA ARG A 151 11.40 -9.64 -6.14
C ARG A 151 12.80 -10.23 -6.15
N ASN A 152 13.61 -9.87 -7.15
CA ASN A 152 14.98 -10.36 -7.27
C ASN A 152 15.84 -9.93 -6.07
N LYS A 153 15.66 -8.70 -5.60
CA LYS A 153 16.36 -8.19 -4.41
C LYS A 153 15.95 -8.96 -3.14
N LEU A 154 14.67 -9.25 -2.98
CA LEU A 154 14.18 -10.06 -1.87
C LEU A 154 14.75 -11.49 -1.93
N LEU A 155 14.77 -12.12 -3.10
CA LEU A 155 15.36 -13.45 -3.30
C LEU A 155 16.84 -13.47 -2.90
N LYS A 156 17.63 -12.48 -3.36
CA LYS A 156 19.05 -12.37 -2.97
C LYS A 156 19.24 -12.27 -1.46
N PHE A 157 18.38 -11.51 -0.76
CA PHE A 157 18.42 -11.45 0.71
C PHE A 157 18.09 -12.79 1.36
N MET A 158 17.21 -13.59 0.74
CA MET A 158 16.88 -14.94 1.24
C MET A 158 18.03 -15.92 1.03
N GLU A 159 18.70 -15.88 -0.12
CA GLU A 159 19.83 -16.75 -0.46
C GLU A 159 21.05 -16.51 0.42
N GLN A 160 21.38 -15.25 0.70
CA GLN A 160 22.52 -14.87 1.54
C GLN A 160 22.39 -15.39 2.99
N GLU A 161 21.16 -15.52 3.48
CA GLU A 161 20.89 -15.96 4.85
C GLU A 161 20.65 -17.47 4.97
N ASN A 162 20.33 -18.14 3.86
CA ASN A 162 20.10 -19.59 3.85
C ASN A 162 20.54 -20.25 2.53
N PRO A 163 21.86 -20.45 2.33
CA PRO A 163 22.42 -20.93 1.06
C PRO A 163 21.95 -22.33 0.63
N LYS A 164 21.28 -23.09 1.52
CA LYS A 164 20.73 -24.42 1.23
C LYS A 164 19.39 -24.40 0.48
N LEU A 165 18.62 -23.30 0.52
CA LEU A 165 17.33 -23.19 -0.19
C LEU A 165 17.49 -22.82 -1.67
N ALA A 166 18.61 -22.21 -2.06
CA ALA A 166 18.88 -21.81 -3.44
C ALA A 166 19.15 -23.01 -4.37
N SER A 167 19.67 -24.12 -3.83
CA SER A 167 19.99 -25.33 -4.59
C SER A 167 18.78 -26.22 -4.90
N GLU A 168 17.63 -26.00 -4.26
CA GLU A 168 16.44 -26.87 -4.41
C GLU A 168 15.34 -26.28 -5.30
N GLN A 169 15.48 -25.05 -5.80
CA GLN A 169 14.49 -24.41 -6.70
C GLN A 169 14.98 -24.23 -8.15
N LEU A 170 16.12 -24.82 -8.50
CA LEU A 170 16.69 -24.83 -9.87
C LEU A 170 16.73 -26.24 -10.50
N VAL A 171 15.90 -27.18 -10.00
CA VAL A 171 15.62 -28.47 -10.65
C VAL A 171 14.14 -28.54 -11.01
#